data_AF-A0A5K3FNF3-F1
#
_entry.id   AF-A0A5K3FNF3-F1
#
_cell.length_a   1.000
_cell.length_b   1.000
_cell.length_c   1.000
_cell.angle_alpha   90.00
_cell.angle_beta   90.00
_cell.angle_gamma   90.00
#
_symmetry.space_group_name_H-M   'P 1'
#
loop_
_entity.id
_entity.type
_entity.pdbx_description
1 polymer ?
#
loop_
_entity_poly.entity_id
_entity_poly.type
_entity_poly.pdbx_seq_one_letter_code
_entity_poly.pdbx_strand_id
1 'polypeptide(L)'
;MSTYRNEMDKAFGQAINSAAQIASPKSSSLSSSVSSGRNPVRAAEYLSRYMDSLLRRSTKQYTEAELENKIAASINLFKYVEEKDIFKQYYQRNLCYRLLFGSSTLLELEESTINQLNAVCGYEFTSKFQRMFNDIQLADGLNANFQSYLREKNLAFPFAHHCHVLTVSLSALEIFFVPSSRIYFHSTETYTVLC
;
A
#
# COMPACT_ATOMS: atom_id res chain seq x y z
N MET A 1 14.29 -27.70 -18.31
CA MET A 1 13.85 -27.19 -16.98
C MET A 1 12.42 -26.61 -16.98
N SER A 2 11.47 -27.10 -17.80
CA SER A 2 10.26 -26.33 -18.13
C SER A 2 8.92 -26.93 -17.69
N THR A 3 8.84 -28.18 -17.23
CA THR A 3 7.55 -28.79 -16.83
C THR A 3 7.31 -28.68 -15.33
N TYR A 4 8.28 -29.08 -14.52
CA TYR A 4 8.19 -29.03 -13.05
C TYR A 4 7.92 -27.61 -12.52
N ARG A 5 8.62 -26.60 -13.06
CA ARG A 5 8.39 -25.20 -12.67
C ARG A 5 6.96 -24.75 -12.97
N ASN A 6 6.44 -25.07 -14.15
CA ASN A 6 5.08 -24.73 -14.54
C ASN A 6 4.04 -25.48 -13.72
N GLU A 7 4.29 -26.74 -13.36
CA GLU A 7 3.43 -27.51 -12.46
C GLU A 7 3.41 -26.94 -11.05
N MET A 8 4.57 -26.54 -10.52
CA MET A 8 4.66 -25.86 -9.23
C MET A 8 3.93 -24.52 -9.24
N ASP A 9 4.18 -23.69 -10.25
CA ASP A 9 3.53 -22.38 -10.39
C ASP A 9 1.99 -22.53 -10.48
N LYS A 10 1.52 -23.56 -11.20
CA LYS A 10 0.09 -23.90 -11.27
C LYS A 10 -0.45 -24.36 -9.91
N ALA A 11 0.29 -25.21 -9.19
CA ALA A 11 -0.11 -25.66 -7.86
C ALA A 11 -0.16 -24.52 -6.84
N PHE A 12 0.79 -23.57 -6.90
CA PHE A 12 0.78 -22.37 -6.07
C PHE A 12 -0.40 -21.46 -6.39
N GLY A 13 -0.66 -21.18 -7.68
CA GLY A 13 -1.84 -20.41 -8.10
C GLY A 13 -3.13 -21.04 -7.58
N GLN A 14 -3.27 -22.36 -7.75
CA GLN A 14 -4.41 -23.10 -7.18
C GLN A 14 -4.47 -22.96 -5.66
N ALA A 15 -3.38 -23.16 -4.93
CA ALA A 15 -3.40 -23.08 -3.46
C ALA A 15 -3.84 -21.70 -2.93
N ILE A 16 -3.51 -20.62 -3.65
CA ILE A 16 -3.89 -19.26 -3.25
C ILE A 16 -5.34 -18.94 -3.63
N ASN A 17 -5.80 -19.37 -4.82
CA ASN A 17 -7.10 -18.94 -5.37
C ASN A 17 -8.24 -19.96 -5.15
N SER A 18 -7.97 -21.26 -5.12
CA SER A 18 -8.98 -22.34 -5.12
C SER A 18 -9.72 -22.56 -3.79
N ALA A 19 -9.53 -21.68 -2.81
CA ALA A 19 -10.20 -21.77 -1.53
C ALA A 19 -11.73 -21.51 -1.59
N ALA A 20 -12.29 -21.24 -2.78
CA ALA A 20 -13.73 -21.13 -3.03
C ALA A 20 -14.42 -22.44 -3.52
N GLN A 21 -13.71 -23.54 -3.78
CA GLN A 21 -14.30 -24.76 -4.36
C GLN A 21 -13.86 -26.05 -3.65
N ILE A 22 -14.27 -26.23 -2.38
CA ILE A 22 -14.47 -27.57 -1.80
C ILE A 22 -15.97 -27.70 -1.52
N ALA A 23 -16.71 -28.18 -2.52
CA ALA A 23 -18.11 -28.55 -2.36
C ALA A 23 -18.21 -29.84 -1.51
N SER A 24 -19.28 -29.90 -0.71
CA SER A 24 -19.60 -30.90 0.31
C SER A 24 -19.64 -32.36 -0.17
N PRO A 25 -19.52 -33.31 0.77
CA PRO A 25 -20.65 -34.18 1.05
C PRO A 25 -21.03 -34.21 2.54
N LYS A 26 -22.35 -34.29 2.79
CA LYS A 26 -22.96 -34.48 4.10
C LYS A 26 -22.56 -35.83 4.71
N SER A 27 -21.98 -35.82 5.91
CA SER A 27 -22.25 -36.85 6.92
C SER A 27 -22.12 -36.27 8.32
N SER A 28 -23.04 -36.70 9.16
CA SER A 28 -23.33 -36.28 10.52
C SER A 28 -22.19 -36.43 11.52
N SER A 29 -22.30 -35.60 12.57
CA SER A 29 -21.73 -35.73 13.92
C SER A 29 -20.31 -35.20 14.22
N LEU A 30 -20.34 -34.16 15.05
CA LEU A 30 -19.48 -33.82 16.18
C LEU A 30 -18.11 -33.14 15.95
N SER A 31 -17.99 -32.02 16.68
CA SER A 31 -16.79 -31.33 17.20
C SER A 31 -16.07 -30.30 16.34
N SER A 32 -16.00 -29.09 16.91
CA SER A 32 -15.06 -27.99 16.65
C SER A 32 -15.02 -27.41 15.25
N SER A 33 -15.37 -26.12 15.09
CA SER A 33 -15.10 -25.42 13.83
C SER A 33 -14.71 -23.98 14.09
N VAL A 34 -13.40 -23.77 14.26
CA VAL A 34 -12.74 -22.51 13.88
C VAL A 34 -13.07 -22.30 12.41
N SER A 35 -13.83 -21.25 12.11
CA SER A 35 -14.24 -20.84 10.76
C SER A 35 -13.06 -20.26 9.97
N SER A 36 -12.05 -21.10 9.74
CA SER A 36 -10.92 -20.85 8.82
C SER A 36 -11.32 -21.18 7.38
N GLY A 37 -12.38 -20.53 6.88
CA GLY A 37 -12.72 -20.48 5.47
C GLY A 37 -11.79 -19.48 4.78
N ARG A 38 -10.77 -19.98 4.08
CA ARG A 38 -9.82 -19.18 3.31
C ARG A 38 -10.58 -18.65 2.09
N ASN A 39 -10.69 -17.33 1.96
CA ASN A 39 -11.33 -16.67 0.82
C ASN A 39 -10.22 -15.99 0.00
N PRO A 40 -10.21 -16.04 -1.33
CA PRO A 40 -9.15 -15.45 -2.15
C PRO A 40 -9.06 -13.91 -1.98
N VAL A 41 -10.19 -13.24 -1.74
CA VAL A 41 -10.26 -11.84 -1.24
C VAL A 41 -9.42 -11.60 0.02
N ARG A 42 -9.39 -12.56 0.96
CA ARG A 42 -8.56 -12.45 2.17
C ARG A 42 -7.08 -12.61 1.86
N ALA A 43 -6.70 -13.39 0.85
CA ALA A 43 -5.29 -13.54 0.48
C ALA A 43 -4.71 -12.22 -0.04
N ALA A 44 -5.45 -11.52 -0.92
CA ALA A 44 -5.10 -10.18 -1.40
C ALA A 44 -4.95 -9.17 -0.25
N GLU A 45 -5.92 -9.13 0.67
CA GLU A 45 -5.87 -8.26 1.84
C GLU A 45 -4.69 -8.60 2.78
N TYR A 46 -4.52 -9.88 3.12
CA TYR A 46 -3.45 -10.31 4.03
C TYR A 46 -2.06 -10.04 3.45
N LEU A 47 -1.88 -10.25 2.16
CA LEU A 47 -0.61 -9.95 1.50
C LEU A 47 -0.31 -8.45 1.55
N SER A 48 -1.30 -7.60 1.24
CA SER A 48 -1.15 -6.15 1.35
C SER A 48 -0.83 -5.70 2.78
N ARG A 49 -1.53 -6.24 3.79
CA ARG A 49 -1.27 -5.97 5.21
C ARG A 49 0.10 -6.45 5.67
N TYR A 50 0.54 -7.61 5.18
CA TYR A 50 1.86 -8.12 5.50
C TYR A 50 2.96 -7.21 4.95
N MET A 51 2.85 -6.81 3.67
CA MET A 51 3.77 -5.83 3.08
C MET A 51 3.76 -4.50 3.83
N ASP A 52 2.59 -3.99 4.22
CA ASP A 52 2.50 -2.79 5.05
C ASP A 52 3.23 -2.95 6.40
N SER A 53 3.13 -4.12 7.04
CA SER A 53 3.83 -4.39 8.30
C SER A 53 5.36 -4.44 8.15
N LEU A 54 5.85 -4.94 7.01
CA LEU A 54 7.27 -4.95 6.68
C LEU A 54 7.77 -3.51 6.51
N LEU A 55 7.09 -2.72 5.69
CA LEU A 55 7.45 -1.33 5.39
C LEU A 55 7.36 -0.42 6.62
N ARG A 56 6.46 -0.69 7.57
CA ARG A 56 6.36 0.07 8.83
C ARG A 56 7.43 -0.25 9.87
N ARG A 57 7.93 -1.49 9.93
CA ARG A 57 8.79 -2.01 11.03
C ARG A 57 10.29 -2.01 10.70
N SER A 58 10.68 -1.25 9.68
CA SER A 58 11.95 -1.36 8.94
C SER A 58 13.26 -1.29 9.75
N THR A 59 13.25 -0.97 11.05
CA THR A 59 14.50 -0.72 11.80
C THR A 59 14.71 -1.52 13.08
N LYS A 60 13.69 -2.23 13.62
CA LYS A 60 13.82 -2.93 14.92
C LYS A 60 13.93 -4.45 14.86
N GLN A 61 13.59 -5.07 13.73
CA GLN A 61 13.48 -6.54 13.63
C GLN A 61 14.26 -7.17 12.48
N TYR A 62 14.57 -6.41 11.43
CA TYR A 62 15.18 -6.92 10.21
C TYR A 62 16.28 -5.98 9.74
N THR A 63 17.31 -6.53 9.11
CA THR A 63 18.25 -5.75 8.30
C THR A 63 17.58 -5.28 7.01
N GLU A 64 18.14 -4.24 6.39
CA GLU A 64 17.64 -3.71 5.11
C GLU A 64 17.58 -4.79 4.02
N ALA A 65 18.65 -5.58 3.87
CA ALA A 65 18.70 -6.67 2.91
C ALA A 65 17.65 -7.78 3.18
N GLU A 66 17.40 -8.13 4.44
CA GLU A 66 16.35 -9.09 4.78
C GLU A 66 14.95 -8.54 4.46
N LEU A 67 14.76 -7.24 4.67
CA LEU A 67 13.50 -6.56 4.38
C LEU A 67 13.20 -6.56 2.89
N GLU A 68 14.18 -6.17 2.06
CA GLU A 68 14.07 -6.23 0.60
C GLU A 68 13.77 -7.65 0.11
N ASN A 69 14.45 -8.67 0.64
CA ASN A 69 14.19 -10.06 0.29
C ASN A 69 12.75 -10.49 0.63
N LYS A 70 12.22 -10.08 1.79
CA LYS A 70 10.84 -10.37 2.19
C LYS A 70 9.81 -9.63 1.32
N ILE A 71 10.09 -8.39 0.93
CA ILE A 71 9.27 -7.62 0.01
C ILE A 71 9.25 -8.29 -1.37
N ALA A 72 10.42 -8.64 -1.91
CA ALA A 72 10.54 -9.34 -3.19
C ALA A 72 9.81 -10.69 -3.18
N ALA A 73 9.92 -11.46 -2.09
CA ALA A 73 9.15 -12.71 -1.91
C ALA A 73 7.63 -12.46 -1.88
N SER A 74 7.19 -11.39 -1.22
CA SER A 74 5.77 -11.00 -1.18
C SER A 74 5.25 -10.60 -2.57
N ILE A 75 6.05 -9.87 -3.35
CA ILE A 75 5.71 -9.50 -4.73
C ILE A 75 5.70 -10.73 -5.65
N ASN A 76 6.58 -11.70 -5.42
CA ASN A 76 6.50 -12.99 -6.12
C ASN A 76 5.23 -13.76 -5.78
N LEU A 77 4.77 -13.71 -4.52
CA LEU A 77 3.50 -14.31 -4.11
C LEU A 77 2.29 -13.59 -4.75
N PHE A 78 2.38 -12.26 -4.89
CA PHE A 78 1.34 -11.44 -5.53
C PHE A 78 1.03 -11.90 -6.96
N LYS A 79 1.99 -12.47 -7.70
CA LYS A 79 1.77 -12.98 -9.07
C LYS A 79 0.66 -14.01 -9.17
N TYR A 80 0.40 -14.73 -8.07
CA TYR A 80 -0.60 -15.78 -7.98
C TYR A 80 -1.95 -15.29 -7.47
N VAL A 81 -2.06 -14.04 -7.00
CA VAL A 81 -3.33 -13.46 -6.53
C VAL A 81 -4.19 -13.06 -7.72
N GLU A 82 -5.43 -13.55 -7.77
CA GLU A 82 -6.40 -13.23 -8.82
C GLU A 82 -7.05 -11.84 -8.61
N GLU A 83 -7.44 -11.51 -7.38
CA GLU A 83 -8.11 -10.25 -7.04
C GLU A 83 -7.13 -9.08 -6.88
N LYS A 84 -6.43 -8.75 -7.98
CA LYS A 84 -5.43 -7.68 -8.03
C LYS A 84 -5.98 -6.30 -7.68
N ASP A 85 -7.24 -6.02 -8.02
CA ASP A 85 -7.88 -4.73 -7.72
C ASP A 85 -8.12 -4.55 -6.21
N ILE A 86 -8.46 -5.63 -5.52
CA ILE A 86 -8.61 -5.62 -4.06
C ILE A 86 -7.25 -5.35 -3.42
N PHE A 87 -6.21 -6.09 -3.82
CA PHE A 87 -4.85 -5.82 -3.36
C PHE A 87 -4.44 -4.36 -3.62
N LYS A 88 -4.71 -3.86 -4.83
CA LYS A 88 -4.40 -2.49 -5.25
C LYS A 88 -5.06 -1.47 -4.33
N GLN A 89 -6.35 -1.65 -3.99
CA GLN A 89 -7.07 -0.75 -3.09
C GLN A 89 -6.45 -0.70 -1.70
N TYR A 90 -6.17 -1.86 -1.09
CA TYR A 90 -5.54 -1.93 0.23
C TYR A 90 -4.12 -1.37 0.22
N TYR A 91 -3.32 -1.71 -0.79
CA TYR A 91 -1.95 -1.23 -0.92
C TYR A 91 -1.92 0.29 -1.11
N GLN A 92 -2.77 0.84 -1.99
CA GLN A 92 -2.88 2.28 -2.22
C GLN A 92 -3.18 3.04 -0.93
N ARG A 93 -4.15 2.56 -0.15
CA ARG A 93 -4.56 3.19 1.11
C ARG A 93 -3.43 3.21 2.12
N ASN A 94 -2.75 2.08 2.27
CA ASN A 94 -1.64 1.95 3.22
C ASN A 94 -0.43 2.78 2.79
N LEU A 95 -0.10 2.79 1.49
CA LEU A 95 0.95 3.62 0.91
C LEU A 95 0.68 5.11 1.17
N CYS A 96 -0.53 5.60 0.89
CA CYS A 96 -0.92 6.98 1.15
C CYS A 96 -0.65 7.38 2.62
N TYR A 97 -1.04 6.53 3.58
CA TYR A 97 -0.76 6.78 4.99
C TYR A 97 0.74 6.84 5.30
N ARG A 98 1.53 5.92 4.74
CA ARG A 98 2.99 5.91 4.96
C ARG A 98 3.69 7.09 4.29
N LEU A 99 3.19 7.57 3.16
CA LEU A 99 3.70 8.74 2.46
C LEU A 99 3.44 10.05 3.22
N LEU A 100 2.30 10.14 3.91
CA LEU A 100 1.93 11.33 4.68
C LEU A 100 2.58 11.40 6.06
N PHE A 101 2.76 10.24 6.72
CA PHE A 101 3.17 10.18 8.12
C PHE A 101 4.49 9.44 8.36
N GLY A 102 5.12 8.93 7.30
CA GLY A 102 6.35 8.15 7.37
C GLY A 102 7.61 9.00 7.51
N SER A 103 8.69 8.34 7.91
CA SER A 103 10.05 8.91 7.94
C SER A 103 10.67 8.94 6.54
N SER A 104 11.60 9.86 6.30
CA SER A 104 12.36 9.96 5.04
C SER A 104 13.10 8.67 4.68
N THR A 105 13.62 7.93 5.68
CA THR A 105 14.24 6.61 5.49
C THR A 105 13.31 5.55 4.91
N LEU A 106 11.98 5.74 5.01
CA LEU A 106 11.01 4.86 4.38
C LEU A 106 10.83 5.18 2.89
N LEU A 107 11.10 6.41 2.45
CA LEU A 107 10.82 6.85 1.08
C LEU A 107 11.65 6.07 0.04
N GLU A 108 12.93 5.83 0.30
CA GLU A 108 13.79 5.03 -0.61
C GLU A 108 13.27 3.60 -0.72
N LEU A 109 12.83 3.01 0.40
CA LEU A 109 12.25 1.67 0.41
C LEU A 109 10.89 1.61 -0.30
N GLU A 110 10.06 2.65 -0.14
CA GLU A 110 8.79 2.78 -0.88
C GLU A 110 9.06 2.88 -2.38
N GLU A 111 10.04 3.67 -2.80
CA GLU A 111 10.44 3.82 -4.20
C GLU A 111 10.84 2.46 -4.80
N SER A 112 11.75 1.74 -4.13
CA SER A 112 12.18 0.40 -4.53
C SER A 112 10.99 -0.56 -4.64
N THR A 113 10.08 -0.55 -3.65
CA THR A 113 8.90 -1.43 -3.64
C THR A 113 7.92 -1.11 -4.77
N ILE A 114 7.65 0.17 -5.03
CA ILE A 114 6.80 0.62 -6.14
C ILE A 114 7.40 0.20 -7.48
N ASN A 115 8.72 0.34 -7.64
CA ASN A 115 9.44 -0.06 -8.85
C ASN A 115 9.39 -1.58 -9.08
N GLN A 116 9.53 -2.38 -8.02
CA GLN A 116 9.39 -3.84 -8.11
C GLN A 116 7.95 -4.25 -8.48
N LEU A 117 6.93 -3.61 -7.91
CA LEU A 117 5.54 -3.83 -8.29
C LEU A 117 5.29 -3.43 -9.76
N ASN A 118 5.87 -2.32 -10.22
CA ASN A 118 5.75 -1.86 -11.60
C ASN A 118 6.38 -2.87 -12.58
N ALA A 119 7.54 -3.41 -12.25
CA ALA A 119 8.20 -4.42 -13.07
C ALA A 119 7.37 -5.71 -13.22
N VAL A 120 6.56 -6.07 -12.22
CA VAL A 120 5.74 -7.30 -12.24
C VAL A 120 4.35 -7.09 -12.83
N CYS A 121 3.73 -5.93 -12.57
CA CYS A 121 2.31 -5.69 -12.86
C CYS A 121 2.08 -4.68 -13.98
N GLY A 122 3.12 -3.95 -14.38
CA GLY A 122 3.07 -2.88 -15.35
C GLY A 122 2.63 -1.52 -14.80
N TYR A 123 2.78 -0.51 -15.66
CA TYR A 123 2.53 0.89 -15.35
C TYR A 123 1.06 1.17 -14.99
N GLU A 124 0.12 0.62 -15.74
CA GLU A 124 -1.32 0.80 -15.48
C GLU A 124 -1.73 0.38 -14.06
N PHE A 125 -1.04 -0.63 -13.51
CA PHE A 125 -1.28 -1.07 -12.14
C PHE A 125 -0.76 -0.06 -11.13
N THR A 126 0.46 0.46 -11.32
CA THR A 126 1.20 1.27 -10.34
C THR A 126 1.14 2.77 -10.55
N SER A 127 0.52 3.24 -11.64
CA SER A 127 0.47 4.66 -12.04
C SER A 127 0.01 5.61 -10.92
N LYS A 128 -0.97 5.19 -10.12
CA LYS A 128 -1.45 5.94 -8.95
C LYS A 128 -0.43 5.98 -7.80
N PHE A 129 0.30 4.88 -7.57
CA PHE A 129 1.33 4.82 -6.52
C PHE A 129 2.48 5.76 -6.86
N GLN A 130 2.93 5.71 -8.12
CA GLN A 130 3.98 6.59 -8.63
C GLN A 130 3.57 8.06 -8.55
N ARG A 131 2.31 8.39 -8.90
CA ARG A 131 1.81 9.76 -8.77
C ARG A 131 1.82 10.24 -7.32
N MET A 132 1.25 9.46 -6.39
CA MET A 132 1.27 9.81 -4.96
C MET A 132 2.70 9.98 -4.42
N PHE A 133 3.63 9.13 -4.85
CA PHE A 133 5.04 9.23 -4.44
C PHE A 133 5.70 10.52 -4.96
N ASN A 134 5.50 10.83 -6.25
CA ASN A 134 6.02 12.07 -6.85
C ASN A 134 5.42 13.32 -6.19
N ASP A 135 4.14 13.29 -5.83
CA ASP A 135 3.48 14.40 -5.15
C ASP A 135 4.15 14.73 -3.80
N ILE A 136 4.57 13.72 -3.02
CA ILE A 136 5.35 13.94 -1.79
C ILE A 136 6.73 14.51 -2.10
N GLN A 137 7.44 13.96 -3.08
CA GLN A 137 8.78 14.45 -3.43
C GLN A 137 8.77 15.92 -3.86
N LEU A 138 7.70 16.36 -4.54
CA LEU A 138 7.55 17.74 -4.96
C LEU A 138 7.08 18.67 -3.82
N ALA A 139 6.38 18.14 -2.81
CA ALA A 139 5.83 18.93 -1.71
C ALA A 139 6.93 19.68 -0.94
N ASP A 140 8.08 19.06 -0.70
CA ASP A 140 9.19 19.69 0.03
C ASP A 140 9.74 20.93 -0.70
N GLY A 141 9.89 20.85 -2.02
CA GLY A 141 10.32 21.98 -2.85
C GLY A 141 9.29 23.11 -2.87
N LEU A 142 8.00 22.76 -2.95
CA LEU A 142 6.90 23.74 -2.87
C LEU A 142 6.84 24.44 -1.51
N ASN A 143 7.01 23.68 -0.42
CA ASN A 143 7.07 24.21 0.94
C ASN A 143 8.28 25.15 1.12
N ALA A 144 9.45 24.81 0.58
CA ALA A 144 10.63 25.67 0.62
C ALA A 144 10.44 26.99 -0.16
N ASN A 145 9.80 26.91 -1.33
CA ASN A 145 9.45 28.10 -2.13
C ASN A 145 8.43 28.98 -1.41
N PHE A 146 7.41 28.38 -0.80
CA PHE A 146 6.40 29.09 -0.02
C PHE A 146 7.02 29.79 1.20
N GLN A 147 7.87 29.10 1.96
CA GLN A 147 8.61 29.71 3.07
C GLN A 147 9.48 30.89 2.62
N SER A 148 10.10 30.79 1.44
CA SER A 148 10.91 31.88 0.88
C SER A 148 10.05 33.07 0.47
N TYR A 149 8.89 32.84 -0.13
CA TYR A 149 7.90 33.87 -0.43
C TYR A 149 7.39 34.59 0.82
N LEU A 150 7.07 33.85 1.89
CA LEU A 150 6.64 34.43 3.17
C LEU A 150 7.72 35.32 3.78
N ARG A 151 8.99 34.89 3.71
CA ARG A 151 10.14 35.69 4.15
C ARG A 151 10.28 36.97 3.33
N GLU A 152 10.17 36.88 2.00
CA GLU A 152 10.25 38.06 1.11
C GLU A 152 9.14 39.08 1.42
N LYS A 153 7.92 38.60 1.70
CA LYS A 153 6.76 39.46 1.97
C LYS A 153 6.60 39.85 3.45
N ASN A 154 7.51 39.43 4.33
CA ASN A 154 7.42 39.62 5.79
C ASN A 154 6.07 39.15 6.36
N LEU A 155 5.54 38.04 5.83
CA LEU A 155 4.29 37.43 6.30
C LEU A 155 4.63 36.32 7.29
N ALA A 156 4.10 36.43 8.51
CA ALA A 156 4.27 35.40 9.54
C ALA A 156 2.90 34.89 9.99
N PHE A 157 2.74 33.57 10.01
CA PHE A 157 1.56 32.92 10.58
C PHE A 157 1.85 32.50 12.02
N PRO A 158 0.84 32.54 12.92
CA PRO A 158 1.01 32.10 14.31
C PRO A 158 1.11 30.57 14.45
N PHE A 159 1.05 29.81 13.35
CA PHE A 159 1.16 28.36 13.32
C PHE A 159 2.20 27.90 12.30
N ALA A 160 2.81 26.74 12.56
CA ALA A 160 3.67 26.06 11.60
C ALA A 160 2.84 25.60 10.39
N HIS A 161 3.36 25.83 9.19
CA HIS A 161 2.72 25.43 7.95
C HIS A 161 3.59 24.37 7.27
N HIS A 162 3.01 23.19 7.03
CA HIS A 162 3.63 22.13 6.27
C HIS A 162 2.56 21.49 5.38
N CYS A 163 2.57 21.80 4.10
CA CYS A 163 1.52 21.36 3.20
C CYS A 163 1.94 20.06 2.52
N HIS A 164 1.11 19.03 2.64
CA HIS A 164 1.19 17.84 1.79
C HIS A 164 0.00 17.84 0.84
N VAL A 165 0.29 17.88 -0.46
CA VAL A 165 -0.73 17.75 -1.50
C VAL A 165 -0.54 16.39 -2.13
N LEU A 166 -1.57 15.54 -2.10
CA LEU A 166 -1.58 14.27 -2.80
C LEU A 166 -2.71 14.26 -3.82
N THR A 167 -2.37 13.88 -5.05
CA THR A 167 -3.33 13.60 -6.11
C THR A 167 -3.89 12.20 -5.91
N VAL A 168 -4.89 12.07 -5.04
CA VAL A 168 -5.53 10.78 -4.74
C VAL A 168 -6.89 10.69 -5.43
N SER A 169 -7.16 9.58 -6.13
CA SER A 169 -8.51 9.29 -6.60
C SER A 169 -9.45 9.00 -5.42
N LEU A 170 -10.68 9.51 -5.47
CA LEU A 170 -11.78 9.41 -4.50
C LEU A 170 -11.90 8.07 -3.73
N SER A 171 -11.56 6.94 -4.35
CA SER A 171 -11.66 5.59 -3.76
C SER A 171 -10.76 5.31 -2.55
N ALA A 172 -9.79 6.20 -2.25
CA ALA A 172 -8.91 6.05 -1.08
C ALA A 172 -9.42 6.83 0.16
N LEU A 173 -10.43 7.70 0.01
CA LEU A 173 -10.80 8.70 1.00
C LEU A 173 -11.95 8.31 1.94
N GLU A 174 -12.76 7.29 1.62
CA GLU A 174 -13.91 6.90 2.45
C GLU A 174 -13.54 6.37 3.86
N ILE A 175 -12.25 6.19 4.18
CA ILE A 175 -11.80 5.58 5.44
C ILE A 175 -10.98 6.56 6.32
N PHE A 176 -10.71 7.78 5.85
CA PHE A 176 -9.89 8.75 6.60
C PHE A 176 -10.64 9.59 7.65
N PHE A 177 -11.91 9.28 7.95
CA PHE A 177 -12.66 9.99 8.99
C PHE A 177 -12.18 9.60 10.40
N VAL A 178 -11.07 10.19 10.85
CA VAL A 178 -10.63 10.17 12.25
C VAL A 178 -11.11 11.46 12.91
N PRO A 179 -12.08 11.42 13.83
CA PRO A 179 -12.74 12.63 14.33
C PRO A 179 -11.96 13.39 15.42
N SER A 180 -10.64 13.16 15.58
CA SER A 180 -9.97 13.51 16.85
C SER A 180 -8.68 14.33 16.81
N SER A 181 -8.29 14.94 15.69
CA SER A 181 -7.18 15.92 15.70
C SER A 181 -7.35 16.92 14.56
N ARG A 182 -7.04 18.20 14.83
CA ARG A 182 -7.16 19.34 13.91
C ARG A 182 -6.32 19.14 12.63
N ILE A 183 -6.85 18.36 11.69
CA ILE A 183 -6.36 18.22 10.32
C ILE A 183 -7.48 18.75 9.44
N TYR A 184 -7.23 19.85 8.74
CA TYR A 184 -8.23 20.45 7.86
C TYR A 184 -8.14 19.79 6.48
N PHE A 185 -9.07 18.89 6.19
CA PHE A 185 -9.22 18.29 4.88
C PHE A 185 -10.03 19.24 3.98
N HIS A 186 -9.39 19.83 2.97
CA HIS A 186 -10.13 20.44 1.86
C HIS A 186 -10.17 19.46 0.69
N SER A 187 -11.28 18.72 0.59
CA SER A 187 -11.55 17.82 -0.53
C SER A 187 -12.22 18.61 -1.66
N THR A 188 -11.55 18.67 -2.80
CA THR A 188 -12.23 18.88 -4.09
C THR A 188 -12.10 17.57 -4.86
N GLU A 189 -12.97 17.29 -5.83
CA GLU A 189 -13.15 15.98 -6.50
C GLU A 189 -11.85 15.30 -7.03
N THR A 190 -10.72 16.02 -7.06
CA THR A 190 -9.42 15.60 -7.60
C THR A 190 -8.22 15.67 -6.64
N TYR A 191 -8.31 16.32 -5.47
CA TYR A 191 -7.14 16.57 -4.61
C TYR A 191 -7.46 16.49 -3.12
N THR A 192 -6.51 15.94 -2.34
CA THR A 192 -6.49 16.04 -0.88
C THR A 192 -5.32 16.91 -0.47
N VAL A 193 -5.64 18.03 0.18
CA VAL A 193 -4.64 18.88 0.86
C VAL A 193 -4.67 18.54 2.35
N LEU A 194 -3.54 18.10 2.89
CA LEU A 194 -3.30 18.08 4.33
C LEU A 194 -2.48 19.33 4.70
N CYS A 195 -3.11 20.21 5.47
CA CYS A 195 -2.48 21.34 6.15
C CYS A 195 -2.38 21.07 7.65
#